data_AF-A0AAW8Z4G2-F1
#
_entry.id   AF-A0AAW8Z4G2-F1
#
_cell.length_a   1.000
_cell.length_b   1.000
_cell.length_c   1.000
_cell.angle_alpha   90.00
_cell.angle_beta   90.00
_cell.angle_gamma   90.00
#
_symmetry.space_group_name_H-M   'P 1'
#
loop_
_entity.id
_entity.type
_entity.pdbx_description
1 polymer ?
#
loop_
_entity_poly.entity_id
_entity_poly.type
_entity_poly.pdbx_seq_one_letter_code
_entity_poly.pdbx_strand_id
1 'polypeptide(L)'
;MAVFGILKPNKSLTDVEEIFIQVAQNRGHQAYIFTAKDVSFEHHEILGKTLDNGKVVENSFSFPDIIQNRLAVKKEDKEVYLKLAEMIPFTSNRVGTKQEVYKKMCQVEEFKDFLIEVVDFDNIEDFFSFISR
;
A
#
# COMPACT_ATOMS: atom_id res chain seq x y z
N MET A 1 -16.25 12.20 12.12
CA MET A 1 -15.46 11.06 12.63
C MET A 1 -15.17 10.18 11.42
N ALA A 2 -13.90 9.96 11.09
CA ALA A 2 -13.51 9.14 9.95
C ALA A 2 -12.97 7.77 10.40
N VAL A 3 -13.01 6.78 9.52
CA VAL A 3 -12.53 5.42 9.71
C VAL A 3 -11.42 5.12 8.71
N PHE A 4 -10.22 4.85 9.21
CA PHE A 4 -9.03 4.55 8.40
C PHE A 4 -8.76 3.05 8.40
N GLY A 5 -8.76 2.45 7.20
CA GLY A 5 -8.34 1.07 7.02
C GLY A 5 -6.90 1.00 6.55
N ILE A 6 -6.05 0.21 7.21
CA ILE A 6 -4.66 0.03 6.80
C ILE A 6 -4.52 -1.38 6.22
N LEU A 7 -4.49 -1.48 4.89
CA LEU A 7 -4.39 -2.75 4.18
C LEU A 7 -2.91 -3.18 4.10
N LYS A 8 -2.61 -4.37 4.62
CA LYS A 8 -1.27 -4.96 4.66
C LYS A 8 -1.27 -6.45 4.27
N PRO A 9 -0.11 -7.04 3.93
CA PRO A 9 0.02 -8.48 3.66
C PRO A 9 -0.08 -9.38 4.90
N ASN A 10 0.02 -8.83 6.10
CA ASN A 10 -0.11 -9.55 7.37
C ASN A 10 -0.77 -8.66 8.44
N LYS A 11 -1.31 -9.30 9.48
CA LYS A 11 -1.97 -8.65 10.63
C LYS A 11 -1.03 -8.35 11.81
N SER A 12 0.28 -8.24 11.60
CA SER A 12 1.14 -7.75 12.67
C SER A 12 1.12 -6.22 12.69
N LEU A 13 0.81 -5.65 13.86
CA LEU A 13 1.08 -4.24 14.11
C LEU A 13 2.59 -4.10 14.31
N THR A 14 3.18 -3.16 13.60
CA THR A 14 4.51 -2.63 13.91
C THR A 14 4.33 -1.24 14.52
N ASP A 15 5.39 -0.67 15.08
CA ASP A 15 5.39 0.68 15.64
C ASP A 15 4.76 1.71 14.69
N VAL A 16 4.94 1.55 13.38
CA VAL A 16 4.41 2.49 12.39
C VAL A 16 2.87 2.44 12.31
N GLU A 17 2.27 1.26 12.44
CA GLU A 17 0.81 1.15 12.49
C GLU A 17 0.25 1.54 13.85
N GLU A 18 0.95 1.20 14.93
CA GLU A 18 0.55 1.59 16.28
C GLU A 18 0.52 3.12 16.43
N ILE A 19 1.58 3.81 16.01
CA ILE A 19 1.65 5.27 16.02
C ILE A 19 0.52 5.86 15.16
N PHE A 20 0.27 5.31 13.97
CA PHE A 20 -0.80 5.79 13.11
C PHE A 20 -2.18 5.65 13.78
N ILE A 21 -2.47 4.49 14.37
CA ILE A 21 -3.74 4.21 15.05
C ILE A 21 -3.90 5.14 16.26
N GLN A 22 -2.88 5.28 17.10
CA GLN A 22 -2.93 6.18 18.25
C GLN A 22 -3.18 7.63 17.83
N VAL A 23 -2.50 8.11 16.78
CA VAL A 23 -2.69 9.47 16.27
C VAL A 23 -4.10 9.67 15.72
N ALA A 24 -4.66 8.68 15.02
CA ALA A 24 -6.04 8.74 14.52
C ALA A 24 -7.05 8.78 15.68
N GLN A 25 -6.90 7.88 16.66
CA GLN A 25 -7.75 7.80 17.84
C GLN A 25 -7.70 9.08 18.69
N ASN A 26 -6.51 9.63 18.91
CA ASN A 26 -6.32 10.91 19.62
C ASN A 26 -6.98 12.09 18.90
N ARG A 27 -7.24 11.98 17.59
CA ARG A 27 -7.96 12.98 16.79
C ARG A 27 -9.47 12.69 16.66
N GLY A 28 -9.99 11.71 17.41
CA GLY A 28 -11.40 11.33 17.36
C GLY A 28 -11.77 10.57 16.08
N HIS A 29 -10.85 9.76 15.56
CA HIS A 29 -11.06 8.89 14.41
C HIS A 29 -10.82 7.43 14.78
N GLN A 30 -11.34 6.50 13.97
CA GLN A 30 -11.07 5.09 14.12
C GLN A 30 -10.01 4.66 13.12
N ALA A 31 -9.14 3.74 13.50
CA ALA A 31 -8.16 3.17 12.59
C ALA A 31 -7.92 1.70 12.95
N TYR A 32 -7.76 0.84 11.95
CA TYR A 32 -7.43 -0.56 12.15
C TYR A 32 -6.64 -1.09 10.96
N ILE A 33 -5.83 -2.12 11.22
CA ILE A 33 -5.14 -2.88 10.18
C ILE A 33 -5.98 -4.08 9.76
N PHE A 34 -5.84 -4.49 8.50
CA PHE A 34 -6.45 -5.71 7.98
C PHE A 34 -5.67 -6.25 6.78
N THR A 35 -5.97 -7.48 6.38
CA THR A 35 -5.48 -8.09 5.15
C THR A 35 -6.64 -8.36 4.20
N ALA A 36 -6.35 -8.63 2.94
CA ALA A 36 -7.38 -8.95 1.95
C ALA A 36 -8.25 -10.16 2.35
N LYS A 37 -7.70 -11.10 3.14
CA LYS A 37 -8.40 -12.32 3.58
C LYS A 37 -9.47 -12.05 4.64
N ASP A 38 -9.48 -10.84 5.22
CA ASP A 38 -10.37 -10.47 6.32
C ASP A 38 -11.63 -9.74 5.88
N VAL A 39 -11.76 -9.51 4.57
CA VAL A 39 -12.81 -8.70 3.98
C VAL A 39 -14.00 -9.58 3.64
N SER A 40 -15.13 -9.33 4.31
CA SER A 40 -16.43 -9.88 3.92
C SER A 40 -17.21 -8.84 3.13
N PHE A 41 -17.27 -9.02 1.81
CA PHE A 41 -18.13 -8.19 0.96
C PHE A 41 -19.61 -8.51 1.11
N GLU A 42 -19.96 -9.71 1.59
CA GLU A 42 -21.35 -10.09 1.84
C GLU A 42 -21.91 -9.30 3.03
N HIS A 43 -21.14 -9.23 4.13
CA HIS A 43 -21.55 -8.56 5.36
C HIS A 43 -21.11 -7.10 5.43
N HIS A 44 -20.32 -6.61 4.47
CA HIS A 44 -19.70 -5.27 4.49
C HIS A 44 -18.88 -5.03 5.76
N GLU A 45 -18.18 -6.07 6.19
CA GLU A 45 -17.39 -6.12 7.42
C GLU A 45 -15.95 -6.54 7.14
N ILE A 46 -15.05 -6.09 7.99
CA ILE A 46 -13.62 -6.41 7.95
C ILE A 46 -13.17 -6.84 9.33
N LEU A 47 -12.58 -8.03 9.44
CA LEU A 47 -11.95 -8.48 10.67
C LEU A 47 -10.57 -7.80 10.83
N GLY A 48 -10.53 -6.73 11.61
CA GLY A 48 -9.35 -5.88 11.76
C GLY A 48 -8.70 -5.95 13.14
N LYS A 49 -7.48 -5.43 13.25
CA LYS A 49 -6.82 -5.19 14.54
C LYS A 49 -6.62 -3.70 14.79
N THR A 50 -6.91 -3.27 16.01
CA THR A 50 -6.71 -1.89 16.46
C THR A 50 -6.07 -1.86 17.84
N LEU A 51 -5.92 -0.67 18.41
CA LEU A 51 -5.49 -0.48 19.78
C LEU A 51 -6.70 -0.11 20.64
N ASP A 52 -6.86 -0.79 21.76
CA ASP A 52 -7.77 -0.41 22.83
C ASP A 52 -6.96 -0.28 24.12
N ASN A 53 -6.92 0.92 24.71
CA ASN A 53 -6.13 1.24 25.90
C ASN A 53 -4.66 0.75 25.80
N GLY A 54 -4.04 0.95 24.63
CA GLY A 54 -2.66 0.54 24.36
C GLY A 54 -2.44 -0.95 24.14
N LYS A 55 -3.50 -1.76 24.08
CA LYS A 55 -3.43 -3.19 23.79
C LYS A 55 -3.96 -3.48 22.39
N VAL A 56 -3.29 -4.39 21.68
CA VAL A 56 -3.78 -4.88 20.40
C VAL A 56 -5.03 -5.73 20.63
N VAL A 57 -6.13 -5.36 19.98
CA VAL A 57 -7.39 -6.11 19.99
C VAL A 57 -7.84 -6.39 18.56
N GLU A 58 -8.51 -7.52 18.34
CA GLU A 58 -9.11 -7.90 17.06
C GLU A 58 -10.63 -7.79 17.17
N ASN A 59 -11.27 -7.12 16.21
CA ASN A 59 -12.71 -6.86 16.19
C ASN A 59 -13.24 -6.86 14.75
N SER A 60 -14.56 -6.97 14.59
CA SER A 60 -15.22 -6.68 13.31
C SER A 60 -15.47 -5.18 13.16
N PHE A 61 -15.16 -4.64 11.98
CA PHE A 61 -15.33 -3.25 11.63
C PHE A 61 -16.14 -3.12 10.34
N SER A 62 -16.96 -2.07 10.24
CA SER A 62 -17.53 -1.66 8.95
C SER A 62 -16.42 -1.27 7.96
N PHE A 63 -16.75 -1.17 6.68
CA PHE A 63 -15.81 -0.68 5.67
C PHE A 63 -15.29 0.73 6.01
N PRO A 64 -13.98 0.99 5.80
CA PRO A 64 -13.38 2.27 6.13
C PRO A 64 -13.77 3.35 5.12
N ASP A 65 -13.67 4.62 5.51
CA ASP A 65 -13.86 5.75 4.61
C ASP A 65 -12.69 5.90 3.62
N ILE A 66 -11.51 5.43 4.03
CA ILE A 66 -10.29 5.52 3.24
C ILE A 66 -9.34 4.36 3.57
N ILE A 67 -8.68 3.82 2.54
CA ILE A 67 -7.69 2.76 2.68
C ILE A 67 -6.28 3.30 2.47
N GLN A 68 -5.44 3.16 3.49
CA GLN A 68 -4.00 3.27 3.34
C GLN A 68 -3.42 1.92 2.93
N ASN A 69 -3.07 1.75 1.66
CA ASN A 69 -2.40 0.55 1.18
C ASN A 69 -0.89 0.62 1.43
N ARG A 70 -0.44 -0.15 2.42
CA ARG A 70 0.97 -0.36 2.69
C ARG A 70 1.37 -1.68 2.04
N LEU A 71 2.18 -1.59 0.98
CA LEU A 71 2.84 -2.68 0.25
C LEU A 71 2.15 -3.17 -1.03
N ALA A 72 2.91 -3.97 -1.76
CA ALA A 72 2.46 -4.62 -2.96
C ALA A 72 1.47 -5.74 -2.65
N VAL A 73 0.22 -5.54 -3.07
CA VAL A 73 -0.83 -6.58 -3.14
C VAL A 73 -0.26 -7.83 -3.81
N LYS A 74 -0.36 -8.99 -3.15
CA LYS A 74 0.01 -10.28 -3.75
C LYS A 74 -0.96 -10.61 -4.87
N LYS A 75 -0.55 -11.49 -5.80
CA LYS A 75 -1.41 -11.92 -6.90
C LYS A 75 -2.75 -12.49 -6.41
N GLU A 76 -2.71 -13.26 -5.32
CA GLU A 76 -3.90 -13.85 -4.66
C GLU A 76 -4.86 -12.81 -4.06
N ASP A 77 -4.35 -11.63 -3.66
CA ASP A 77 -5.13 -10.58 -3.01
C ASP A 77 -5.70 -9.56 -4.03
N LYS A 78 -5.39 -9.73 -5.32
CA LYS A 78 -5.68 -8.75 -6.37
C LYS A 78 -7.17 -8.48 -6.54
N GLU A 79 -8.01 -9.52 -6.53
CA GLU A 79 -9.45 -9.39 -6.75
C GLU A 79 -10.11 -8.59 -5.61
N VAL A 80 -9.77 -8.91 -4.36
CA VAL A 80 -10.24 -8.18 -3.18
C VAL A 80 -9.82 -6.72 -3.26
N TYR A 81 -8.55 -6.46 -3.60
CA TYR A 81 -8.04 -5.10 -3.75
C TYR A 81 -8.82 -4.30 -4.80
N LEU A 82 -9.02 -4.86 -6.00
CA LEU A 82 -9.74 -4.17 -7.07
C LEU A 82 -11.17 -3.84 -6.66
N LYS A 83 -11.86 -4.80 -6.04
CA LYS A 83 -13.23 -4.60 -5.56
C LYS A 83 -13.32 -3.55 -4.46
N LEU A 84 -12.35 -3.51 -3.53
CA LEU A 84 -12.27 -2.42 -2.54
C LEU A 84 -12.00 -1.07 -3.20
N ALA A 85 -11.12 -1.02 -4.21
CA ALA A 85 -10.75 0.22 -4.90
C ALA A 85 -11.89 0.81 -5.76
N GLU A 86 -12.87 -0.01 -6.17
CA GLU A 86 -14.11 0.45 -6.80
C GLU A 86 -15.05 1.17 -5.82
N MET A 87 -14.93 0.89 -4.52
CA MET A 87 -15.86 1.35 -3.49
C MET A 87 -15.26 2.41 -2.55
N ILE A 88 -13.96 2.33 -2.26
CA ILE A 88 -13.29 3.09 -1.21
C ILE A 88 -12.02 3.71 -1.80
N PRO A 89 -11.74 5.00 -1.55
CA PRO A 89 -10.52 5.64 -2.04
C PRO A 89 -9.27 5.07 -1.35
N PHE A 90 -8.22 4.86 -2.15
CA PHE A 90 -6.89 4.44 -1.69
C PHE A 90 -5.93 5.63 -1.64
N THR A 91 -5.11 5.74 -0.60
CA THR A 91 -4.19 6.89 -0.43
C THR A 91 -2.94 6.82 -1.31
N SER A 92 -2.54 5.62 -1.76
CA SER A 92 -1.30 5.45 -2.53
C SER A 92 -1.56 4.66 -3.82
N ASN A 93 -1.51 5.37 -4.94
CA ASN A 93 -1.54 4.75 -6.26
C ASN A 93 -0.11 4.38 -6.68
N ARG A 94 0.08 3.15 -7.19
CA ARG A 94 1.38 2.75 -7.73
C ARG A 94 1.71 3.62 -8.94
N VAL A 95 2.87 4.27 -8.91
CA VAL A 95 3.36 5.07 -10.04
C VAL A 95 3.93 4.17 -11.15
N GLY A 96 4.49 3.00 -10.79
CA GLY A 96 5.00 1.99 -11.72
C GLY A 96 6.27 1.29 -11.19
N THR A 97 6.86 0.43 -12.01
CA THR A 97 8.21 -0.13 -11.82
C THR A 97 9.30 0.93 -12.02
N LYS A 98 10.55 0.64 -11.66
CA LYS A 98 11.68 1.57 -11.90
C LYS A 98 11.82 1.94 -13.38
N GLN A 99 11.65 0.97 -14.28
CA GLN A 99 11.64 1.21 -15.72
C GLN A 99 10.45 2.07 -16.17
N GLU A 100 9.24 1.78 -15.67
CA GLU A 100 8.05 2.57 -16.01
C GLU A 100 8.18 4.01 -15.54
N VAL A 101 8.70 4.21 -14.32
CA VAL A 101 8.98 5.54 -13.78
C VAL A 101 10.05 6.23 -14.61
N TYR A 102 11.16 5.56 -14.95
CA TYR A 102 12.20 6.12 -15.83
C TYR A 102 11.62 6.56 -17.17
N LYS A 103 10.84 5.70 -17.84
CA LYS A 103 10.18 6.02 -19.12
C LYS A 103 9.26 7.23 -19.01
N LYS A 104 8.48 7.34 -17.92
CA LYS A 104 7.63 8.52 -17.65
C LYS A 104 8.46 9.78 -17.43
N MET A 105 9.57 9.68 -16.69
CA MET A 105 10.43 10.83 -16.40
C MET A 105 11.19 11.31 -17.64
N CYS A 106 11.62 10.43 -18.54
CA CYS A 106 12.26 10.80 -19.81
C CYS A 106 11.34 11.62 -20.74
N GLN A 107 10.02 11.55 -20.54
CA GLN A 107 9.04 12.33 -21.30
C GLN A 107 8.90 13.77 -20.80
N VAL A 108 9.48 14.09 -19.63
CA VAL A 108 9.45 15.43 -19.03
C VAL A 108 10.78 16.13 -19.34
N GLU A 109 10.72 17.20 -20.12
CA GLU A 109 11.91 17.88 -20.63
C GLU A 109 12.83 18.37 -19.51
N GLU A 110 12.24 18.92 -18.45
CA GLU A 110 12.95 19.50 -17.30
C GLU A 110 13.76 18.48 -16.50
N PHE A 111 13.44 17.18 -16.62
CA PHE A 111 14.13 16.13 -15.90
C PHE A 111 15.25 15.48 -16.70
N LYS A 112 15.27 15.59 -18.04
CA LYS A 112 16.18 14.83 -18.90
C LYS A 112 17.64 14.91 -18.47
N ASP A 113 18.12 16.10 -18.16
CA ASP A 113 19.52 16.34 -17.79
C ASP A 113 19.90 15.83 -16.39
N PHE A 114 18.91 15.45 -15.58
CA PHE A 114 19.09 14.96 -14.21
C PHE A 114 18.81 13.46 -14.07
N LEU A 115 18.39 12.79 -15.15
CA LEU A 115 18.09 11.35 -15.11
C LEU A 115 19.36 10.52 -15.20
N ILE A 116 19.55 9.66 -14.21
CA ILE A 116 20.52 8.56 -14.28
C ILE A 116 20.00 7.54 -15.30
N GLU A 117 20.87 7.09 -16.20
CA GLU A 117 20.54 6.06 -17.19
C GLU A 117 20.05 4.77 -16.49
N VAL A 118 18.90 4.27 -16.94
CA VAL A 118 18.35 2.98 -16.49
C VAL A 118 18.33 2.04 -17.69
N VAL A 119 19.15 0.99 -17.61
CA VAL A 119 19.30 -0.03 -18.64
C VAL A 119 18.82 -1.37 -18.10
N ASP A 120 18.15 -2.14 -18.96
CA ASP A 120 17.73 -3.51 -18.66
C ASP A 120 18.76 -4.50 -19.19
N PHE A 121 19.04 -5.53 -18.40
CA PHE A 121 19.94 -6.60 -18.76
C PHE A 121 19.18 -7.92 -18.68
N ASP A 122 19.14 -8.65 -19.79
CA ASP A 122 18.53 -9.98 -19.84
C ASP A 122 19.54 -11.08 -19.49
N ASN A 123 20.83 -10.78 -19.63
CA ASN A 123 21.94 -11.69 -19.36
C ASN A 123 23.16 -10.96 -18.77
N ILE A 124 24.16 -11.73 -18.34
CA ILE A 124 25.35 -11.19 -17.68
C ILE A 124 26.32 -10.55 -18.69
N GLU A 125 26.28 -10.98 -19.94
CA GLU A 125 27.10 -10.43 -21.02
C GLU A 125 26.72 -8.97 -21.33
N ASP A 126 25.43 -8.64 -21.33
CA ASP A 126 24.93 -7.28 -21.51
C ASP A 126 25.46 -6.36 -20.39
N PHE A 127 25.49 -6.87 -19.15
CA PHE A 127 26.04 -6.15 -18.00
C PHE A 127 27.54 -5.87 -18.19
N PHE A 128 28.33 -6.88 -18.58
CA PHE A 128 29.77 -6.70 -18.84
C PHE A 128 30.05 -5.74 -19.99
N SER A 129 29.23 -5.77 -21.05
CA SER A 129 29.32 -4.81 -22.15
C SER A 129 29.09 -3.37 -21.68
N PHE A 130 28.11 -3.16 -20.81
CA PHE A 130 27.76 -1.83 -20.30
C PHE A 130 28.84 -1.23 -19.39
N ILE A 131 29.41 -2.01 -18.46
CA ILE A 131 30.43 -1.48 -17.54
C ILE A 131 31.82 -1.30 -18.19
N SER A 132 32.03 -1.90 -19.37
CA SER A 132 33.29 -1.78 -20.12
C SER A 132 33.27 -0.62 -21.12
N ARG A 133 32.22 0.21 -21.09
CA ARG A 133 31.94 1.28 -22.05
C ARG A 133 32.65 2.59 -21.70
#